data_AF-A0A2G8KDR2-F1
#
_entry.id   AF-A0A2G8KDR2-F1
#
_cell.length_a   1.000
_cell.length_b   1.000
_cell.length_c   1.000
_cell.angle_alpha   90.00
_cell.angle_beta   90.00
_cell.angle_gamma   90.00
#
_symmetry.space_group_name_H-M   'P 1'
#
loop_
_entity.id
_entity.type
_entity.pdbx_description
1 polymer ?
#
loop_
_entity_poly.entity_id
_entity_poly.type
_entity_poly.pdbx_seq_one_letter_code
_entity_poly.pdbx_strand_id
1 'polypeptide(L)'
;MASETQRSLGDAFGELAAKSPELQEEFSYNADTQKSLCGNGEILLSALNFFTSSVNTLCNKTMEDSLITVKLYESARIEYDAYRADMESLQLGPKDATTQAKLHESQLKYERQKQKFDKLRQDVAVKLKFLDENKVKVMHKQLLLFHNAIAAYFSGNQEGPRGDLENNLTFVPSSWRE
;
A
#
# COMPACT_ATOMS: atom_id res chain seq x y z
N MET A 1 -20.21 -7.65 7.08
CA MET A 1 -20.08 -8.93 7.82
C MET A 1 -19.68 -8.71 9.27
N ALA A 2 -18.41 -8.45 9.66
CA ALA A 2 -18.07 -8.36 11.10
C ALA A 2 -18.82 -7.24 11.87
N SER A 3 -18.88 -6.02 11.32
CA SER A 3 -19.63 -4.89 11.91
C SER A 3 -21.15 -5.13 11.94
N GLU A 4 -21.69 -5.81 10.93
CA GLU A 4 -23.12 -6.12 10.84
C GLU A 4 -23.53 -7.16 11.89
N THR A 5 -22.70 -8.18 12.10
CA THR A 5 -22.89 -9.16 13.18
C THR A 5 -22.82 -8.49 14.56
N GLN A 6 -21.86 -7.60 14.79
CA GLN A 6 -21.74 -6.86 16.06
C GLN A 6 -22.98 -5.99 16.31
N ARG A 7 -23.47 -5.29 15.29
CA ARG A 7 -24.70 -4.49 15.38
C ARG A 7 -25.91 -5.35 15.73
N SER A 8 -26.15 -6.43 14.97
CA SER A 8 -27.28 -7.32 15.24
C SER A 8 -27.22 -7.97 16.63
N LEU A 9 -26.02 -8.32 17.10
CA LEU A 9 -25.85 -8.87 18.44
C LEU A 9 -26.09 -7.82 19.54
N GLY A 10 -25.64 -6.59 19.33
CA GLY A 10 -25.90 -5.47 20.24
C GLY A 10 -27.40 -5.16 20.34
N ASP A 11 -28.12 -5.18 19.23
CA ASP A 11 -29.58 -4.98 19.19
C ASP A 11 -30.31 -6.12 19.91
N ALA A 12 -29.91 -7.37 19.67
CA ALA A 12 -30.49 -8.54 20.35
C ALA A 12 -30.29 -8.48 21.88
N PHE A 13 -29.11 -8.09 22.35
CA PHE A 13 -28.89 -7.87 23.78
C PHE A 13 -29.72 -6.72 24.35
N GLY A 14 -29.87 -5.62 23.61
CA GLY A 14 -30.74 -4.51 24.01
C GLY A 14 -32.21 -4.93 24.14
N GLU A 15 -32.70 -5.78 23.24
CA GLU A 15 -34.05 -6.35 23.36
C GLU A 15 -34.21 -7.27 24.56
N LEU A 16 -33.22 -8.12 24.84
CA LEU A 16 -33.24 -9.02 25.99
C LEU A 16 -33.20 -8.24 27.31
N ALA A 17 -32.41 -7.16 27.38
CA ALA A 17 -32.40 -6.27 28.54
C ALA A 17 -33.79 -5.69 28.84
N ALA A 18 -34.56 -5.33 27.81
CA ALA A 18 -35.90 -4.79 27.96
C ALA A 18 -36.96 -5.85 28.35
N LYS A 19 -36.70 -7.13 28.04
CA LYS A 19 -37.64 -8.25 28.24
C LYS A 19 -37.36 -9.07 29.52
N SER A 20 -36.14 -8.97 30.07
CA SER A 20 -35.69 -9.74 31.23
C SER A 20 -35.14 -8.80 32.32
N PRO A 21 -36.02 -8.19 33.15
CA PRO A 21 -35.63 -7.25 34.21
C PRO A 21 -34.58 -7.82 35.17
N GLU A 22 -34.64 -9.12 35.46
CA GLU A 22 -33.71 -9.85 36.31
C GLU A 22 -32.27 -9.95 35.77
N LEU A 23 -32.06 -9.70 34.48
CA LEU A 23 -30.76 -9.73 33.79
C LEU A 23 -30.50 -8.45 32.99
N GLN A 24 -31.25 -7.38 33.28
CA GLN A 24 -31.24 -6.16 32.49
C GLN A 24 -29.84 -5.54 32.41
N GLU A 25 -29.09 -5.56 33.51
CA GLU A 25 -27.77 -4.93 33.61
C GLU A 25 -26.73 -5.67 32.76
N GLU A 26 -26.70 -7.00 32.86
CA GLU A 26 -25.80 -7.87 32.10
C GLU A 26 -26.06 -7.77 30.59
N PHE A 27 -27.34 -7.76 30.20
CA PHE A 27 -27.71 -7.59 28.80
C PHE A 27 -27.41 -6.18 28.28
N SER A 28 -27.68 -5.13 29.06
CA SER A 28 -27.38 -3.75 28.65
C SER A 28 -25.88 -3.52 28.49
N TYR A 29 -25.07 -4.01 29.43
CA TYR A 29 -23.61 -3.93 29.35
C TYR A 29 -23.05 -4.62 28.09
N ASN A 30 -23.55 -5.81 27.77
CA ASN A 30 -23.16 -6.52 26.55
C ASN A 30 -23.64 -5.79 25.29
N ALA A 31 -24.85 -5.21 25.29
CA ALA A 31 -25.36 -4.42 24.18
C ALA A 31 -24.46 -3.21 23.88
N ASP A 32 -24.10 -2.45 24.91
CA ASP A 32 -23.29 -1.24 24.77
C ASP A 32 -21.84 -1.55 24.38
N THR A 33 -21.29 -2.66 24.87
CA THR A 33 -19.99 -3.17 24.43
C THR A 33 -19.99 -3.48 22.93
N GLN A 34 -21.02 -4.17 22.42
CA GLN A 34 -21.11 -4.49 20.99
C GLN A 34 -21.28 -3.25 20.12
N LYS A 35 -22.07 -2.26 20.57
CA LYS A 35 -22.24 -0.97 19.88
C LYS A 35 -20.92 -0.20 19.81
N SER A 36 -20.19 -0.11 20.93
CA SER A 36 -18.87 0.53 21.00
C SER A 36 -17.87 -0.14 20.06
N LEU A 37 -17.76 -1.47 20.11
CA LEU A 37 -16.90 -2.24 19.20
C LEU A 37 -17.23 -2.02 17.73
N CYS A 38 -18.52 -1.95 17.39
CA CYS A 38 -18.98 -1.67 16.03
C CYS A 38 -18.55 -0.27 15.58
N GLY A 39 -18.78 0.77 16.39
CA GLY A 39 -18.42 2.16 16.04
C GLY A 39 -16.91 2.34 15.88
N ASN A 40 -16.11 1.84 16.82
CA ASN A 40 -14.65 1.88 16.71
C ASN A 40 -14.14 1.03 15.53
N GLY A 41 -14.83 -0.07 15.21
CA GLY A 41 -14.52 -0.93 14.07
C GLY A 41 -14.74 -0.25 12.72
N GLU A 42 -15.78 0.58 12.59
CA GLU A 42 -16.02 1.38 11.37
C GLU A 42 -14.90 2.41 11.13
N ILE A 43 -14.42 3.06 12.19
CA ILE A 43 -13.27 3.99 12.11
C ILE A 43 -12.01 3.25 11.67
N LEU A 44 -11.71 2.10 12.29
CA LEU A 44 -10.58 1.27 11.91
C LEU A 44 -10.67 0.84 10.43
N LEU A 45 -11.84 0.36 10.00
CA LEU A 45 -12.05 -0.07 8.62
C LEU A 45 -11.80 1.06 7.62
N SER A 46 -12.25 2.27 7.93
CA SER A 46 -11.97 3.47 7.11
C SER A 46 -10.46 3.73 7.00
N ALA A 47 -9.72 3.66 8.11
CA ALA A 47 -8.27 3.82 8.11
C ALA A 47 -7.55 2.73 7.30
N LEU A 48 -8.00 1.47 7.38
CA LEU A 48 -7.46 0.35 6.60
C LEU A 48 -7.73 0.52 5.09
N ASN A 49 -8.91 1.00 4.72
CA ASN A 49 -9.24 1.32 3.34
C ASN A 49 -8.37 2.46 2.79
N PHE A 50 -8.15 3.50 3.60
CA PHE A 50 -7.28 4.62 3.25
C PHE A 50 -5.83 4.16 3.04
N PHE A 51 -5.30 3.32 3.94
CA PHE A 51 -3.99 2.70 3.81
C PHE A 51 -3.88 1.90 2.50
N THR A 52 -4.84 1.01 2.25
CA THR A 52 -4.86 0.15 1.05
C THR A 52 -4.89 0.98 -0.23
N SER A 53 -5.74 2.01 -0.30
CA SER A 53 -5.83 2.91 -1.45
C SER A 53 -4.53 3.69 -1.71
N SER A 54 -3.88 4.13 -0.63
CA SER A 54 -2.61 4.86 -0.71
C SER A 54 -1.48 3.97 -1.22
N VAL A 55 -1.35 2.74 -0.70
CA VAL A 55 -0.36 1.76 -1.18
C VAL A 55 -0.67 1.33 -2.61
N ASN A 56 -1.93 1.11 -2.96
CA ASN A 56 -2.35 0.81 -4.32
C ASN A 56 -1.94 1.92 -5.31
N THR A 57 -2.05 3.18 -4.91
CA THR A 57 -1.57 4.32 -5.72
C THR A 57 -0.05 4.29 -5.90
N LEU A 58 0.70 4.06 -4.82
CA LEU A 58 2.16 3.95 -4.89
C LEU A 58 2.59 2.83 -5.85
N CYS A 59 2.00 1.64 -5.74
CA CYS A 59 2.37 0.49 -6.57
C CYS A 59 1.88 0.66 -8.02
N ASN A 60 0.58 0.88 -8.22
CA ASN A 60 -0.05 0.76 -9.53
C ASN A 60 -0.04 2.05 -10.35
N LYS A 61 0.40 3.18 -9.77
CA LYS A 61 0.59 4.43 -10.51
C LYS A 61 2.05 4.88 -10.47
N THR A 62 2.61 5.09 -9.28
CA THR A 62 3.95 5.70 -9.14
C THR A 62 5.07 4.76 -9.57
N MET A 63 5.04 3.50 -9.13
CA MET A 63 6.03 2.51 -9.57
C MET A 63 5.85 2.14 -11.05
N GLU A 64 4.61 2.01 -11.52
CA GLU A 64 4.35 1.70 -12.94
C GLU A 64 4.89 2.79 -13.88
N ASP A 65 4.72 4.08 -13.55
CA ASP A 65 5.30 5.18 -14.35
C ASP A 65 6.84 5.08 -14.46
N SER A 66 7.50 4.64 -13.40
CA SER A 66 8.95 4.40 -13.43
C SER A 66 9.30 3.17 -14.27
N LEU A 67 8.52 2.09 -14.17
CA LEU A 67 8.70 0.87 -14.95
C LEU A 67 8.53 1.11 -16.45
N ILE A 68 7.63 2.01 -16.88
CA ILE A 68 7.50 2.41 -18.27
C ILE A 68 8.83 2.98 -18.81
N THR A 69 9.48 3.86 -18.04
CA THR A 69 10.78 4.43 -18.44
C THR A 69 11.89 3.38 -18.45
N VAL A 70 11.89 2.44 -17.51
CA VAL A 70 12.82 1.30 -17.51
C VAL A 70 12.63 0.43 -18.76
N LYS A 71 11.37 0.11 -19.14
CA LYS A 71 11.07 -0.66 -20.36
C LYS A 71 11.60 0.06 -21.62
N LEU A 72 11.44 1.39 -21.71
CA LEU A 72 11.97 2.18 -22.83
C LEU A 72 13.50 2.18 -22.87
N TYR A 73 14.15 2.31 -21.72
CA TYR A 73 15.60 2.22 -21.59
C TYR A 73 16.12 0.85 -22.04
N GLU A 74 15.49 -0.23 -21.61
CA GLU A 74 15.86 -1.60 -21.99
C GLU A 74 15.74 -1.83 -23.50
N SER A 75 14.64 -1.37 -24.12
CA SER A 75 14.50 -1.42 -25.58
C SER A 75 15.61 -0.61 -26.30
N ALA A 76 15.93 0.59 -25.80
CA ALA A 76 17.00 1.40 -26.37
C ALA A 76 18.39 0.78 -26.20
N ARG A 77 18.64 0.04 -25.11
CA ARG A 77 19.87 -0.71 -24.88
C ARG A 77 20.05 -1.81 -25.93
N ILE A 78 19.00 -2.60 -26.17
CA ILE A 78 19.01 -3.67 -27.17
C ILE A 78 19.27 -3.11 -28.57
N GLU A 79 18.56 -2.03 -28.95
CA GLU A 79 18.80 -1.35 -30.23
C GLU A 79 20.26 -0.86 -30.33
N TYR A 80 20.77 -0.17 -29.31
CA TYR A 80 22.14 0.33 -29.27
C TYR A 80 23.18 -0.79 -29.46
N ASP A 81 23.05 -1.91 -28.73
CA ASP A 81 23.97 -3.05 -28.83
C ASP A 81 23.93 -3.71 -30.21
N ALA A 82 22.75 -3.82 -30.84
CA ALA A 82 22.60 -4.34 -32.19
C ALA A 82 23.33 -3.45 -33.22
N TYR A 83 23.11 -2.13 -33.19
CA TYR A 83 23.79 -1.20 -34.09
C TYR A 83 25.30 -1.10 -33.84
N ARG A 84 25.76 -1.29 -32.59
CA ARG A 84 27.18 -1.39 -32.28
C ARG A 84 27.79 -2.62 -32.95
N ALA A 85 27.17 -3.79 -32.81
CA ALA A 85 27.64 -5.03 -33.41
C ALA A 85 27.66 -4.97 -34.96
N ASP A 86 26.63 -4.39 -35.58
CA ASP A 86 26.58 -4.22 -37.04
C ASP A 86 27.72 -3.33 -37.56
N MET A 87 28.00 -2.22 -36.86
CA MET A 87 29.10 -1.31 -37.19
C MET A 87 30.47 -2.00 -37.00
N GLU A 88 30.69 -2.69 -35.89
CA GLU A 88 31.93 -3.44 -35.61
C GLU A 88 32.17 -4.54 -36.67
N SER A 89 31.11 -5.23 -37.08
CA SER A 89 31.15 -6.23 -38.15
C SER A 89 31.56 -5.62 -39.50
N LEU A 90 31.00 -4.47 -39.87
CA LEU A 90 31.36 -3.76 -41.10
C LEU A 90 32.80 -3.22 -41.10
N GLN A 91 33.34 -2.87 -39.93
CA GLN A 91 34.74 -2.42 -39.80
C GLN A 91 35.76 -3.53 -40.10
N LEU A 92 35.39 -4.79 -39.89
CA LEU A 92 36.21 -5.96 -40.23
C LEU A 92 36.10 -6.36 -41.71
N GLY A 93 35.18 -5.75 -42.46
CA GLY A 93 34.94 -6.04 -43.88
C GLY A 93 35.96 -5.41 -44.84
N PRO A 94 35.85 -5.72 -46.14
CA PRO A 94 36.72 -5.16 -47.18
C PRO A 94 36.62 -3.63 -47.26
N LYS A 95 37.73 -2.93 -47.52
CA LYS A 95 37.75 -1.44 -47.58
C LYS A 95 37.41 -0.85 -48.95
N ASP A 96 36.55 -1.50 -49.72
CA ASP A 96 36.07 -0.96 -51.00
C ASP A 96 35.12 0.23 -50.81
N ALA A 97 34.87 0.99 -51.88
CA ALA A 97 34.06 2.20 -51.83
C ALA A 97 32.60 1.95 -51.39
N THR A 98 32.04 0.78 -51.70
CA THR A 98 30.67 0.40 -51.31
C THR A 98 30.58 0.10 -49.82
N THR A 99 31.58 -0.62 -49.28
CA THR A 99 31.67 -0.94 -47.86
C THR A 99 31.96 0.30 -47.02
N GLN A 100 32.79 1.22 -47.51
CA GLN A 100 33.04 2.51 -46.85
C GLN A 100 31.77 3.37 -46.76
N ALA A 101 30.94 3.43 -47.81
CA ALA A 101 29.68 4.16 -47.77
C ALA A 101 28.69 3.56 -46.75
N LYS A 102 28.58 2.23 -46.69
CA LYS A 102 27.76 1.51 -45.68
C LYS A 102 28.26 1.72 -44.26
N LEU A 103 29.57 1.74 -44.06
CA LEU A 103 30.19 2.00 -42.77
C LEU A 103 29.84 3.40 -42.26
N HIS A 104 29.91 4.43 -43.13
CA HIS A 104 29.51 5.78 -42.78
C HIS A 104 28.02 5.86 -42.37
N GLU A 105 27.13 5.21 -43.13
CA GLU A 105 25.71 5.14 -42.76
C GLU A 105 25.49 4.41 -41.41
N SER A 106 26.19 3.30 -41.19
CA SER A 106 26.14 2.54 -39.93
C SER A 106 26.60 3.39 -38.74
N GLN A 107 27.68 4.17 -38.91
CA GLN A 107 28.19 5.07 -37.88
C GLN A 107 27.14 6.11 -37.46
N LEU A 108 26.41 6.69 -38.42
CA LEU A 108 25.34 7.65 -38.14
C LEU A 108 24.18 7.01 -37.37
N LYS A 109 23.80 5.77 -37.71
CA LYS A 109 22.76 5.02 -36.98
C LYS A 109 23.20 4.65 -35.57
N TYR A 110 24.44 4.19 -35.40
CA TYR A 110 25.04 3.91 -34.10
C TYR A 110 25.02 5.15 -33.19
N GLU A 111 25.50 6.30 -33.67
CA GLU A 111 25.54 7.52 -32.85
C GLU A 111 24.15 7.99 -32.44
N ARG A 112 23.15 7.88 -33.33
CA ARG A 112 21.76 8.18 -32.98
C ARG A 112 21.25 7.29 -31.84
N GLN A 113 21.53 5.99 -31.91
CA GLN A 113 21.04 5.06 -30.89
C GLN A 113 21.81 5.16 -29.58
N LYS A 114 23.10 5.46 -29.64
CA LYS A 114 23.92 5.80 -28.48
C LYS A 114 23.34 7.01 -27.74
N GLN A 115 23.00 8.09 -28.45
CA GLN A 115 22.37 9.27 -27.84
C GLN A 115 21.03 8.94 -27.18
N LYS A 116 20.17 8.14 -27.84
CA LYS A 116 18.88 7.69 -27.28
C LYS A 116 19.08 6.85 -26.01
N PHE A 117 20.01 5.89 -26.04
CA PHE A 117 20.37 5.05 -24.92
C PHE A 117 20.92 5.86 -23.73
N ASP A 118 21.89 6.73 -23.98
CA ASP A 118 22.53 7.55 -22.94
C ASP A 118 21.52 8.50 -22.28
N LYS A 119 20.62 9.09 -23.05
CA LYS A 119 19.53 9.92 -22.53
C LYS A 119 18.60 9.10 -21.63
N LEU A 120 18.09 7.97 -22.10
CA LEU A 120 17.18 7.12 -21.31
C LEU A 120 17.86 6.55 -20.06
N ARG A 121 19.17 6.30 -20.10
CA ARG A 121 19.96 5.90 -18.93
C ARG A 121 19.93 6.97 -17.83
N GLN A 122 20.06 8.24 -18.21
CA GLN A 122 19.96 9.37 -17.28
C GLN A 122 18.53 9.52 -16.76
N ASP A 123 17.52 9.42 -17.63
CA ASP A 123 16.11 9.52 -17.26
C ASP A 123 15.72 8.45 -16.23
N VAL A 124 16.14 7.20 -16.43
CA VAL A 124 15.93 6.10 -15.46
C VAL A 124 16.61 6.40 -14.13
N ALA A 125 17.87 6.84 -14.13
CA ALA A 125 18.60 7.13 -12.90
C ALA A 125 17.90 8.21 -12.05
N VAL A 126 17.42 9.27 -12.71
CA VAL A 126 16.70 10.36 -12.05
C VAL A 126 15.33 9.88 -11.55
N LYS A 127 14.55 9.16 -12.38
CA LYS A 127 13.24 8.64 -11.98
C LYS A 127 13.33 7.68 -10.79
N LEU A 128 14.29 6.76 -10.80
CA LEU A 128 14.47 5.80 -9.70
C LEU A 128 14.86 6.50 -8.39
N LYS A 129 15.65 7.58 -8.45
CA LYS A 129 15.96 8.39 -7.28
C LYS A 129 14.70 9.05 -6.70
N PHE A 130 13.89 9.69 -7.54
CA PHE A 130 12.63 10.29 -7.10
C PHE A 130 11.62 9.25 -6.59
N LEU A 131 11.56 8.07 -7.23
CA LEU A 131 10.72 6.97 -6.79
C LEU A 131 11.12 6.50 -5.40
N ASP A 132 12.42 6.36 -5.12
CA ASP A 132 12.90 5.92 -3.80
C ASP A 132 12.54 6.93 -2.71
N GLU A 133 12.79 8.22 -2.96
CA GLU A 133 12.39 9.31 -2.06
C GLU A 133 10.87 9.32 -1.79
N ASN A 134 10.06 9.17 -2.86
CA ASN A 134 8.60 9.14 -2.74
C ASN A 134 8.10 7.90 -1.99
N LYS A 135 8.63 6.72 -2.33
CA LYS A 135 8.30 5.44 -1.70
C LYS A 135 8.56 5.51 -0.20
N VAL A 136 9.75 5.96 0.23
CA VAL A 136 10.09 6.07 1.65
C VAL A 136 9.12 7.03 2.35
N LYS A 137 8.86 8.20 1.77
CA LYS A 137 7.93 9.19 2.34
C LYS A 137 6.50 8.65 2.50
N VAL A 138 5.97 8.00 1.46
CA VAL A 138 4.62 7.43 1.48
C VAL A 138 4.55 6.28 2.47
N MET A 139 5.47 5.33 2.41
CA MET A 139 5.46 4.17 3.29
C MET A 139 5.63 4.55 4.76
N HIS A 140 6.53 5.50 5.07
CA HIS A 140 6.69 6.01 6.44
C HIS A 140 5.37 6.53 7.00
N LYS A 141 4.68 7.42 6.25
CA LYS A 141 3.39 7.97 6.66
C LYS A 141 2.31 6.89 6.78
N GLN A 142 2.20 6.01 5.78
CA GLN A 142 1.12 5.02 5.72
C GLN A 142 1.27 3.93 6.78
N LEU A 143 2.49 3.46 7.04
CA LEU A 143 2.77 2.47 8.09
C LEU A 143 2.48 3.05 9.49
N LEU A 144 2.84 4.32 9.72
CA LEU A 144 2.53 4.99 10.98
C LEU A 144 1.02 5.17 11.19
N LEU A 145 0.29 5.63 10.17
CA LEU A 145 -1.16 5.78 10.25
C LEU A 145 -1.87 4.45 10.47
N PHE A 146 -1.43 3.39 9.78
CA PHE A 146 -1.93 2.03 9.97
C PHE A 146 -1.74 1.56 11.42
N HIS A 147 -0.52 1.70 11.95
CA HIS A 147 -0.23 1.33 13.33
C HIS A 147 -1.08 2.12 14.33
N ASN A 148 -1.16 3.45 14.16
CA ASN A 148 -1.93 4.33 15.05
C ASN A 148 -3.42 3.99 15.02
N ALA A 149 -3.99 3.64 13.86
CA ALA A 149 -5.38 3.23 13.76
C ALA A 149 -5.66 1.93 14.53
N ILE A 150 -4.76 0.96 14.45
CA ILE A 150 -4.86 -0.29 15.22
C ILE A 150 -4.76 -0.01 16.72
N ALA A 151 -3.76 0.77 17.13
CA ALA A 151 -3.58 1.14 18.53
C ALA A 151 -4.80 1.88 19.09
N ALA A 152 -5.33 2.84 18.35
CA ALA A 152 -6.52 3.61 18.71
C ALA A 152 -7.78 2.74 18.83
N TYR A 153 -7.94 1.74 17.95
CA TYR A 153 -9.05 0.78 18.06
C TYR A 153 -8.99 0.02 19.39
N PHE A 154 -7.83 -0.53 19.75
CA PHE A 154 -7.71 -1.29 21.00
C PHE A 154 -7.76 -0.39 22.24
N SER A 155 -7.18 0.80 22.22
CA SER A 155 -7.24 1.73 23.36
C SER A 155 -8.65 2.29 23.56
N GLY A 156 -9.34 2.68 22.48
CA GLY A 156 -10.74 3.15 22.54
C GLY A 156 -11.70 2.07 23.03
N ASN A 157 -11.41 0.81 22.73
CA ASN A 157 -12.15 -0.33 23.26
C ASN A 157 -11.72 -0.74 24.68
N GLN A 158 -10.59 -0.25 25.21
CA GLN A 158 -10.24 -0.40 26.63
C GLN A 158 -10.91 0.68 27.48
N GLU A 159 -10.99 1.92 27.02
CA GLU A 159 -11.54 3.03 27.81
C GLU A 159 -13.06 2.92 28.04
N GLY A 160 -13.81 2.31 27.11
CA GLY A 160 -15.26 2.11 27.27
C GLY A 160 -15.64 1.11 28.37
N PRO A 161 -15.20 -0.16 28.33
CA PRO A 161 -15.60 -1.18 29.30
C PRO A 161 -14.77 -1.19 30.59
N ARG A 162 -13.56 -0.64 30.58
CA ARG A 162 -12.59 -0.76 31.70
C ARG A 162 -12.70 0.36 32.73
N GLY A 163 -13.24 1.53 32.34
CA GLY A 163 -13.60 2.59 33.29
C GLY A 163 -14.69 2.14 34.27
N ASP A 164 -15.54 1.20 33.85
CA ASP A 164 -16.48 0.52 34.72
C ASP A 164 -15.80 -0.61 35.51
N LEU A 165 -14.96 -1.46 34.88
CA LEU A 165 -14.30 -2.57 35.58
C LEU A 165 -13.38 -2.15 36.76
N GLU A 166 -12.65 -1.04 36.67
CA GLU A 166 -11.81 -0.57 37.80
C GLU A 166 -12.63 0.06 38.94
N ASN A 167 -13.82 0.61 38.64
CA ASN A 167 -14.79 1.01 39.67
C ASN A 167 -15.67 -0.17 40.15
N ASN A 168 -15.70 -1.28 39.41
CA ASN A 168 -16.52 -2.48 39.66
C ASN A 168 -15.72 -3.77 39.90
N LEU A 169 -14.49 -3.71 40.44
CA LEU A 169 -13.86 -4.92 41.02
C LEU A 169 -14.67 -5.49 42.22
N THR A 170 -15.76 -4.83 42.61
CA THR A 170 -16.80 -5.33 43.52
C THR A 170 -18.00 -5.99 42.83
N PHE A 171 -18.15 -5.90 41.50
CA PHE A 171 -19.28 -6.42 40.73
C PHE A 171 -19.11 -7.88 40.32
N VAL A 172 -18.79 -8.72 41.31
CA VAL A 172 -19.42 -10.04 41.34
C VAL A 172 -20.58 -9.83 42.31
N PRO A 173 -21.85 -9.78 41.82
CA PRO A 173 -22.99 -9.64 42.72
C PRO A 173 -22.86 -10.72 43.79
N SER A 174 -23.16 -10.40 45.05
CA SER A 174 -22.91 -11.32 46.16
C SER A 174 -23.54 -12.71 45.96
N SER A 175 -24.57 -12.80 45.11
CA SER A 175 -25.23 -14.04 44.65
C SER A 175 -24.45 -14.89 43.66
N TRP A 176 -23.33 -14.41 43.13
CA TRP A 176 -22.46 -15.08 42.15
C TRP A 176 -21.09 -15.45 42.75
N ARG A 177 -20.91 -15.24 44.08
CA ARG A 177 -19.73 -15.63 44.85
C ARG A 177 -19.98 -16.95 45.60
N GLU A 178 -20.40 -17.99 44.89
CA GLU A 178 -20.36 -19.38 45.40
C GLU A 178 -18.98 -20.01 45.17
#